data_AF-A0A8B7DCJ2-F1
#
_entry.id   AF-A0A8B7DCJ2-F1
#
_cell.length_a   1.000
_cell.length_b   1.000
_cell.length_c   1.000
_cell.angle_alpha   90.00
_cell.angle_beta   90.00
_cell.angle_gamma   90.00
#
_symmetry.space_group_name_H-M   'P 1'
#
loop_
_entity.id
_entity.type
_entity.pdbx_description
1 polymer ?
#
loop_
_entity_poly.entity_id
_entity_poly.type
_entity_poly.pdbx_seq_one_letter_code
_entity_poly.pdbx_strand_id
1 'polypeptide(L)'
;MATTQQVRNQKQGQWSSIFPNEQVTETQSTLFVKKLLAVAVSSISYLRALFPENAFGDRCLEDVNLKILRDDSACPEACRVIQWIRGCFDALEKKYLRAVLVGIYEDPDDPDTVIEEYSFKFSYGNGAGLDIYRYPFILCIPKVTK
;
A
#
# COMPACT_ATOMS: atom_id res chain seq x y z
N MET A 1 18.84 -43.57 -13.86
CA MET A 1 18.25 -42.69 -14.90
C MET A 1 17.87 -41.39 -14.24
N ALA A 2 18.55 -40.30 -14.61
CA ALA A 2 18.33 -38.96 -14.07
C ALA A 2 17.24 -38.25 -14.90
N THR A 3 16.37 -37.49 -14.25
CA THR A 3 15.51 -36.46 -14.88
C THR A 3 15.24 -35.40 -13.83
N THR A 4 16.08 -34.36 -13.78
CA THR A 4 15.86 -33.03 -14.38
C THR A 4 14.85 -32.19 -13.59
N GLN A 5 15.39 -31.44 -12.63
CA GLN A 5 14.73 -30.32 -11.95
C GLN A 5 14.43 -29.20 -12.96
N GLN A 6 13.16 -28.81 -13.10
CA GLN A 6 12.81 -27.54 -13.73
C GLN A 6 13.03 -26.41 -12.71
N VAL A 7 14.18 -25.76 -12.81
CA VAL A 7 14.45 -24.48 -12.16
C VAL A 7 13.50 -23.44 -12.78
N ARG A 8 12.47 -23.07 -12.02
CA ARG A 8 11.54 -21.99 -12.35
C ARG A 8 12.35 -20.69 -12.33
N ASN A 9 12.62 -20.15 -13.50
CA ASN A 9 13.41 -18.93 -13.72
C ASN A 9 12.64 -17.71 -13.16
N GLN A 10 12.75 -17.43 -11.86
CA GLN A 10 12.28 -16.19 -11.26
C GLN A 10 13.21 -15.06 -11.72
N LYS A 11 12.69 -14.17 -12.57
CA LYS A 11 13.31 -12.86 -12.81
C LYS A 11 13.29 -12.09 -11.48
N GLN A 12 14.40 -12.14 -10.74
CA GLN A 12 14.62 -11.31 -9.55
C GLN A 12 14.46 -9.83 -9.95
N GLY A 13 13.40 -9.19 -9.46
CA GLY A 13 13.25 -7.75 -9.58
C GLY A 13 14.27 -7.08 -8.69
N GLN A 14 15.18 -6.32 -9.31
CA GLN A 14 16.24 -5.59 -8.64
C GLN A 14 15.61 -4.54 -7.71
N TRP A 15 16.05 -4.45 -6.44
CA TRP A 15 15.52 -3.49 -5.46
C TRP A 15 15.50 -2.05 -5.97
N SER A 16 16.55 -1.65 -6.68
CA SER A 16 16.69 -0.35 -7.35
C SER A 16 15.54 0.01 -8.30
N SER A 17 14.84 -0.99 -8.88
CA SER A 17 13.72 -0.75 -9.79
C SER A 17 12.45 -0.29 -9.08
N ILE A 18 12.24 -0.75 -7.83
CA ILE A 18 11.09 -0.37 -7.01
C ILE A 18 11.48 0.68 -5.99
N PHE A 19 12.60 0.59 -5.30
CA PHE A 19 13.04 1.60 -4.33
C PHE A 19 14.47 2.06 -4.64
N PRO A 20 14.76 3.38 -4.64
CA PRO A 20 16.14 3.85 -4.83
C PRO A 20 17.06 3.30 -3.73
N ASN A 21 18.23 2.76 -4.12
CA ASN A 21 19.21 2.14 -3.21
C ASN A 21 19.91 3.13 -2.26
N GLU A 22 19.83 4.43 -2.53
CA GLU A 22 20.42 5.48 -1.71
C GLU A 22 19.49 6.69 -1.73
N GLN A 23 19.07 7.17 -0.55
CA GLN A 23 18.23 8.36 -0.41
C GLN A 23 19.11 9.56 -0.07
N VAL A 24 19.87 10.04 -1.05
CA VAL A 24 20.81 11.17 -0.83
C VAL A 24 20.11 12.52 -1.00
N THR A 25 18.97 12.54 -1.69
CA THR A 25 18.28 13.79 -2.10
C THR A 25 16.79 13.79 -1.73
N GLU A 26 16.25 14.98 -1.48
CA GLU A 26 14.82 15.18 -1.16
C GLU A 26 13.89 14.61 -2.24
N THR A 27 14.29 14.71 -3.51
CA THR A 27 13.54 14.16 -4.65
C THR A 27 13.46 12.63 -4.62
N GLN A 28 14.54 11.95 -4.25
CA GLN A 28 14.57 10.49 -4.12
C GLN A 28 13.81 10.00 -2.89
N SER A 29 13.88 10.73 -1.77
CA SER A 29 13.08 10.45 -0.59
C SER A 29 11.58 10.56 -0.89
N THR A 30 11.17 11.63 -1.57
CA THR A 30 9.78 11.84 -2.01
C THR A 30 9.32 10.72 -2.95
N LEU A 31 10.14 10.32 -3.92
CA LEU A 31 9.84 9.22 -4.83
C LEU A 31 9.68 7.89 -4.08
N PHE A 32 10.56 7.61 -3.12
CA PHE A 32 10.48 6.42 -2.28
C PHE A 32 9.19 6.40 -1.46
N VAL A 33 8.84 7.50 -0.79
CA VAL A 33 7.62 7.61 0.02
C VAL A 33 6.37 7.39 -0.83
N LYS A 34 6.32 7.93 -2.05
CA LYS A 34 5.23 7.68 -3.00
C LYS A 34 5.11 6.20 -3.35
N LYS A 35 6.22 5.57 -3.70
CA LYS A 35 6.22 4.14 -4.05
C LYS A 35 5.85 3.26 -2.85
N LEU A 36 6.31 3.64 -1.66
CA LEU A 36 5.98 2.94 -0.42
C LEU A 36 4.49 3.04 -0.11
N LEU A 37 3.88 4.23 -0.26
CA LEU A 37 2.44 4.42 -0.10
C LEU A 37 1.65 3.53 -1.08
N ALA A 38 2.03 3.51 -2.36
CA ALA A 38 1.35 2.65 -3.34
C ALA A 38 1.49 1.15 -3.03
N VAL A 39 2.68 0.70 -2.64
CA VAL A 39 2.91 -0.70 -2.26
C VAL A 39 2.13 -1.06 -1.01
N ALA A 40 2.09 -0.18 0.00
CA ALA A 40 1.38 -0.42 1.24
C ALA A 40 -0.14 -0.52 1.00
N VAL A 41 -0.74 0.43 0.27
CA VAL A 41 -2.17 0.39 -0.06
C VAL A 41 -2.50 -0.83 -0.91
N SER A 42 -1.66 -1.17 -1.90
CA SER A 42 -1.84 -2.37 -2.70
C SER A 42 -1.79 -3.65 -1.84
N SER A 43 -0.83 -3.74 -0.91
CA SER A 43 -0.69 -4.90 -0.02
C SER A 43 -1.88 -5.03 0.94
N ILE A 44 -2.37 -3.93 1.50
CA ILE A 44 -3.57 -3.92 2.36
C ILE A 44 -4.78 -4.42 1.55
N SER A 45 -5.00 -3.87 0.36
CA SER A 45 -6.14 -4.24 -0.49
C SER A 45 -6.09 -5.70 -0.95
N TYR A 46 -4.90 -6.25 -1.20
CA TYR A 46 -4.70 -7.66 -1.53
C TYR A 46 -4.94 -8.58 -0.33
N LEU A 47 -4.33 -8.29 0.83
CA LEU A 47 -4.48 -9.09 2.04
C LEU A 47 -5.91 -9.13 2.56
N ARG A 48 -6.71 -8.12 2.21
CA ARG A 48 -8.14 -8.05 2.55
C ARG A 48 -9.07 -8.56 1.47
N ALA A 49 -8.53 -9.00 0.33
CA ALA A 49 -9.32 -9.41 -0.81
C ALA A 49 -10.38 -8.36 -1.22
N LEU A 50 -10.05 -7.06 -1.11
CA LEU A 50 -10.94 -5.96 -1.53
C LEU A 50 -11.19 -5.99 -3.04
N PHE A 51 -10.21 -6.47 -3.80
CA PHE A 51 -10.28 -6.59 -5.24
C PHE A 51 -9.94 -8.01 -5.69
N PRO A 52 -10.47 -8.45 -6.84
CA PRO A 52 -10.10 -9.74 -7.43
C PRO A 52 -8.60 -9.81 -7.77
N GLU A 53 -8.03 -11.02 -7.79
CA GLU A 53 -6.59 -11.21 -8.06
C GLU A 53 -6.13 -10.65 -9.42
N ASN A 54 -7.03 -10.58 -10.41
CA ASN A 54 -6.75 -10.01 -11.72
C ASN A 54 -6.48 -8.49 -11.68
N ALA A 55 -6.86 -7.80 -10.60
CA ALA A 55 -6.57 -6.39 -10.37
C ALA A 55 -5.13 -6.16 -9.90
N PHE A 56 -4.42 -7.24 -9.53
CA PHE A 56 -3.06 -7.18 -9.02
C PHE A 56 -2.05 -7.75 -10.01
N GLY A 57 -0.87 -7.15 -10.04
CA GLY A 57 0.30 -7.67 -10.72
C GLY A 57 1.33 -8.12 -9.69
N ASP A 58 1.90 -9.30 -9.91
CA ASP A 58 3.03 -9.78 -9.12
C ASP A 58 4.31 -9.01 -9.47
N ARG A 59 5.04 -8.62 -8.42
CA ARG A 59 6.37 -8.00 -8.48
C ARG A 59 7.24 -8.59 -7.39
N CYS A 60 8.27 -9.35 -7.76
CA CYS A 60 9.26 -9.85 -6.81
C CYS A 60 10.33 -8.81 -6.50
N LEU A 61 10.61 -8.59 -5.21
CA LEU A 61 11.75 -7.84 -4.68
C LEU A 61 12.54 -8.73 -3.73
N GLU A 62 13.77 -9.12 -4.10
CA GLU A 62 14.69 -9.89 -3.23
C GLU A 62 13.96 -10.89 -2.29
N ASP A 63 13.25 -11.85 -2.89
CA ASP A 63 12.41 -12.88 -2.24
C ASP A 63 11.02 -12.49 -1.70
N VAL A 64 10.65 -11.21 -1.64
CA VAL A 64 9.29 -10.78 -1.31
C VAL A 64 8.45 -10.65 -2.58
N ASN A 65 7.37 -11.42 -2.70
CA ASN A 65 6.40 -11.24 -3.78
C ASN A 65 5.37 -10.17 -3.38
N LEU A 66 5.46 -8.99 -4.00
CA LEU A 66 4.54 -7.88 -3.81
C LEU A 66 3.40 -7.95 -4.82
N LYS A 67 2.18 -7.74 -4.34
CA LYS A 67 0.99 -7.57 -5.17
C LYS A 67 0.73 -6.08 -5.33
N ILE A 68 0.87 -5.57 -6.55
CA ILE A 68 0.68 -4.16 -6.87
C ILE A 68 -0.58 -3.99 -7.71
N LEU A 69 -1.44 -3.04 -7.35
CA LEU A 69 -2.63 -2.71 -8.14
C LEU A 69 -2.25 -2.27 -9.56
N ARG A 70 -2.98 -2.78 -10.56
CA ARG A 70 -2.75 -2.47 -11.97
C ARG A 70 -3.77 -1.47 -12.50
N ASP A 71 -3.27 -0.45 -13.20
CA ASP A 71 -4.09 0.61 -13.82
C ASP A 71 -4.87 0.12 -15.05
N ASP A 72 -4.54 -1.07 -15.57
CA ASP A 72 -5.23 -1.73 -16.70
C ASP A 72 -6.20 -2.82 -16.25
N SER A 73 -6.51 -2.88 -14.95
CA SER A 73 -7.44 -3.89 -14.44
C SER A 73 -8.86 -3.65 -14.97
N ALA A 74 -9.59 -4.73 -15.28
CA ALA A 74 -11.01 -4.67 -15.62
C ALA A 74 -11.91 -4.27 -14.41
N CYS A 75 -11.30 -3.83 -13.29
CA CYS A 75 -11.97 -3.47 -12.07
C CYS A 75 -11.96 -1.94 -11.90
N PRO A 76 -13.10 -1.26 -12.12
CA PRO A 76 -13.17 0.20 -12.02
C PRO A 76 -12.87 0.71 -10.60
N GLU A 77 -13.17 -0.09 -9.57
CA GLU A 77 -12.90 0.25 -8.16
C GLU A 77 -11.40 0.28 -7.87
N ALA A 78 -10.63 -0.68 -8.38
CA ALA A 78 -9.17 -0.68 -8.26
C ALA A 78 -8.55 0.53 -8.98
N CYS A 79 -9.04 0.86 -10.18
CA CYS A 79 -8.61 2.05 -10.93
C CYS A 79 -8.90 3.34 -10.16
N ARG A 80 -10.05 3.42 -9.47
CA ARG A 80 -10.40 4.58 -8.63
C ARG A 80 -9.43 4.75 -7.45
N VAL A 81 -9.04 3.67 -6.78
CA VAL A 81 -8.03 3.73 -5.72
C VAL A 81 -6.67 4.17 -6.27
N ILE A 82 -6.26 3.68 -7.44
CA ILE A 82 -5.01 4.13 -8.10
C ILE A 82 -5.05 5.64 -8.39
N GLN A 83 -6.20 6.16 -8.83
CA GLN A 83 -6.36 7.60 -9.05
C GLN A 83 -6.23 8.41 -7.75
N TRP A 84 -6.80 7.94 -6.64
CA TRP A 84 -6.62 8.61 -5.34
C TRP A 84 -5.16 8.60 -4.88
N ILE A 85 -4.45 7.48 -5.07
CA ILE A 85 -3.02 7.39 -4.77
C ILE A 85 -2.22 8.37 -5.64
N ARG A 86 -2.55 8.51 -6.93
CA ARG A 86 -1.94 9.52 -7.82
C ARG A 86 -2.18 10.94 -7.31
N GLY A 87 -3.38 11.25 -6.80
CA GLY A 87 -3.65 12.52 -6.14
C GLY A 87 -2.78 12.74 -4.90
N CYS A 88 -2.55 11.70 -4.12
CA CYS A 88 -1.62 11.75 -2.98
C CYS A 88 -0.16 12.02 -3.42
N PHE A 89 0.24 11.57 -4.61
CA PHE A 89 1.59 11.83 -5.13
C PHE A 89 1.82 13.30 -5.45
N ASP A 90 0.88 13.95 -6.12
CA ASP A 90 0.90 15.41 -6.30
C ASP A 90 0.91 16.10 -4.93
N ALA A 91 0.17 15.53 -3.97
CA ALA A 91 0.10 16.06 -2.62
C ALA A 91 1.42 16.01 -1.84
N LEU A 92 2.17 14.93 -2.04
CA LEU A 92 3.51 14.73 -1.49
C LEU A 92 4.53 15.68 -2.12
N GLU A 93 4.47 15.91 -3.43
CA GLU A 93 5.42 16.80 -4.13
C GLU A 93 5.35 18.24 -3.63
N LYS A 94 4.14 18.76 -3.42
CA LYS A 94 3.99 20.15 -2.93
C LYS A 94 4.04 20.23 -1.39
N LYS A 95 4.39 19.14 -0.69
CA LYS A 95 4.61 19.08 0.76
C LYS A 95 3.43 19.52 1.63
N TYR A 96 2.20 19.22 1.21
CA TYR A 96 0.97 19.59 1.95
C TYR A 96 0.19 18.37 2.45
N LEU A 97 0.52 17.17 2.01
CA LEU A 97 -0.09 15.94 2.50
C LEU A 97 0.43 15.62 3.90
N ARG A 98 -0.38 15.82 4.95
CA ARG A 98 0.04 15.50 6.33
C ARG A 98 -0.29 14.08 6.74
N ALA A 99 -1.43 13.56 6.28
CA ALA A 99 -1.85 12.21 6.59
C ALA A 99 -2.76 11.65 5.49
N VAL A 100 -2.72 10.32 5.31
CA VAL A 100 -3.67 9.53 4.52
C VAL A 100 -4.25 8.46 5.44
N LEU A 101 -5.57 8.35 5.46
CA LEU A 101 -6.30 7.35 6.23
C LEU A 101 -6.96 6.38 5.25
N VAL A 102 -6.71 5.09 5.43
CA VAL A 102 -7.38 4.02 4.70
C VAL A 102 -8.22 3.25 5.71
N GLY A 103 -9.51 3.57 5.73
CA GLY A 103 -10.52 2.88 6.53
C GLY A 103 -11.21 1.78 5.72
N ILE A 104 -11.43 0.63 6.33
CA ILE A 104 -12.21 -0.49 5.78
C ILE A 104 -13.44 -0.66 6.67
N TYR A 105 -14.62 -0.52 6.05
CA TYR A 105 -15.93 -0.55 6.69
C TYR A 105 -16.66 -1.84 6.29
N GLU A 106 -17.45 -2.40 7.20
CA GLU A 106 -18.32 -3.56 6.90
C GLU A 106 -19.56 -3.15 6.13
N ASP A 107 -20.17 -2.03 6.55
CA ASP A 107 -21.39 -1.49 5.97
C ASP A 107 -21.12 -0.06 5.44
N PRO A 108 -21.39 0.22 4.15
CA PRO A 108 -21.29 1.57 3.60
C PRO A 108 -22.32 2.55 4.20
N ASP A 109 -23.43 2.07 4.77
CA ASP A 109 -24.48 2.88 5.38
C ASP A 109 -24.28 3.10 6.89
N ASP A 110 -23.36 2.36 7.54
CA ASP A 110 -22.96 2.56 8.95
C ASP A 110 -21.44 2.84 9.07
N PRO A 111 -21.00 4.11 8.89
CA PRO A 111 -19.59 4.47 8.97
C PRO A 111 -19.00 4.36 10.39
N ASP A 112 -19.81 4.11 11.42
CA ASP A 112 -19.32 3.94 12.80
C ASP A 112 -18.75 2.52 13.05
N THR A 113 -19.03 1.54 12.18
CA THR A 113 -18.43 0.19 12.22
C THR A 113 -17.17 0.10 11.34
N VAL A 114 -16.16 0.91 11.67
CA VAL A 114 -14.80 0.75 11.12
C VAL A 114 -14.20 -0.56 11.62
N ILE A 115 -13.96 -1.51 10.71
CA ILE A 115 -13.27 -2.76 11.04
C ILE A 115 -11.79 -2.47 11.27
N GLU A 116 -11.18 -1.74 10.33
CA GLU A 116 -9.76 -1.43 10.39
C GLU A 116 -9.42 -0.08 9.79
N GLU A 117 -8.48 0.62 10.44
CA GLU A 117 -7.94 1.89 10.00
C GLU A 117 -6.42 1.82 9.86
N TYR A 118 -5.91 2.26 8.71
CA TYR A 118 -4.49 2.45 8.45
C TYR A 118 -4.20 3.94 8.27
N SER A 119 -3.36 4.49 9.13
CA SER A 119 -2.96 5.90 9.10
C SER A 119 -1.51 6.02 8.64
N PHE A 120 -1.31 6.72 7.53
CA PHE A 120 -0.01 7.10 6.99
C PHE A 120 0.21 8.57 7.30
N LYS A 121 1.13 8.92 8.21
CA LYS A 121 1.45 10.31 8.56
C LYS A 121 2.79 10.72 7.97
N PHE A 122 2.82 11.89 7.34
CA PHE A 122 3.99 12.41 6.64
C PHE A 122 4.53 13.66 7.35
N SER A 123 5.83 13.66 7.59
CA SER A 123 6.56 14.80 8.17
C SER A 123 7.58 15.33 7.16
N TYR A 124 7.61 16.66 6.98
CA TYR A 124 8.53 17.33 6.06
C TYR A 124 9.48 18.26 6.86
N GLY A 125 10.80 18.06 6.75
CA GLY A 125 11.81 18.90 7.44
C GLY A 125 13.04 18.13 7.91
N ASN A 126 13.77 18.67 8.89
CA ASN A 126 15.02 18.09 9.45
C ASN A 126 14.83 16.77 10.24
N GLY A 127 13.61 16.20 10.18
CA GLY A 127 13.20 14.90 10.67
C GLY A 127 12.20 14.27 9.70
N ALA A 128 12.43 14.41 8.39
CA ALA A 128 11.56 13.86 7.34
C ALA A 128 11.36 12.35 7.54
N GLY A 129 10.10 11.94 7.60
CA GLY A 129 9.72 10.59 7.97
C GLY A 129 8.28 10.27 7.59
N LEU A 130 8.01 8.97 7.44
CA LEU A 130 6.68 8.41 7.26
C LEU A 130 6.40 7.48 8.43
N ASP A 131 5.38 7.80 9.21
CA ASP A 131 4.88 6.94 10.27
C ASP A 131 3.63 6.20 9.79
N ILE A 132 3.63 4.88 9.92
CA ILE A 132 2.49 4.03 9.53
C ILE A 132 1.92 3.41 10.80
N TYR A 133 0.69 3.78 11.13
CA TYR A 133 -0.05 3.21 12.24
C TYR A 133 -1.16 2.31 11.68
N ARG A 134 -1.23 1.08 12.17
CA ARG A 134 -2.39 0.21 11.98
C ARG A 134 -3.13 0.17 13.30
N TYR A 135 -4.36 0.68 13.32
CA TYR A 135 -5.22 0.56 14.47
C TYR A 135 -6.16 -0.63 14.20
N PRO A 136 -5.92 -1.80 14.82
CA PRO A 136 -6.96 -2.80 14.92
C PRO A 136 -8.04 -2.20 15.82
N PHE A 137 -9.15 -1.77 15.24
CA PHE A 137 -10.32 -1.37 16.00
C PHE A 137 -11.00 -2.63 16.53
N ILE A 138 -10.31 -3.37 17.42
CA ILE A 138 -11.01 -4.19 18.41
C ILE A 138 -11.53 -3.18 19.43
N LEU A 139 -12.60 -2.47 19.04
CA LEU A 139 -13.48 -1.86 19.99
C LEU A 139 -14.15 -3.03 20.72
N CYS A 140 -13.49 -3.53 21.76
CA CYS A 140 -14.20 -4.10 22.89
C CYS A 140 -15.13 -2.99 23.37
N ILE A 141 -16.29 -2.87 22.74
CA ILE A 141 -17.43 -2.22 23.36
C ILE A 141 -17.62 -3.03 24.65
N PRO A 142 -17.40 -2.43 25.84
CA PRO A 142 -17.71 -3.13 27.06
C PRO A 142 -19.15 -3.59 26.92
N LYS A 143 -19.42 -4.89 27.12
CA LYS A 143 -20.78 -5.39 27.24
C LYS A 143 -21.52 -4.43 28.16
N VAL A 144 -22.48 -3.71 27.61
CA VAL A 144 -23.41 -2.93 28.44
C VAL A 144 -24.28 -3.98 29.11
N THR A 145 -23.81 -4.40 30.28
CA THR A 145 -24.59 -5.16 31.24
C THR A 145 -25.84 -4.34 31.55
N LYS A 146 -27.00 -4.88 31.20
CA LYS A 146 -28.19 -4.74 32.03
C LYS A 146 -28.56 -6.13 32.51
#